data_AF-A0A7T7CAP9-F1
#
_entry.id   AF-A0A7T7CAP9-F1
#
_cell.length_a   1.000
_cell.length_b   1.000
_cell.length_c   1.000
_cell.angle_alpha   90.00
_cell.angle_beta   90.00
_cell.angle_gamma   90.00
#
_symmetry.space_group_name_H-M   'P 1'
#
loop_
_entity.id
_entity.type
_entity.pdbx_description
1 polymer ?
#
loop_
_entity_poly.entity_id
_entity_poly.type
_entity_poly.pdbx_seq_one_letter_code
_entity_poly.pdbx_strand_id
1 'polypeptide(L)'
;MSYIIDKYCRSRLHGGLIVELITPTRVQELIDSFAKQDVYLHLETTNGAYASHFDQSFFSAGAYIRNARVNYKHGKITGDGPYRVGLELDIGWVYGEGLTHFELNEDGQLILAGLNHEDKIAVTLEISEQPFRK
;
A
#
# COMPACT_ATOMS: atom_id res chain seq x y z
N MET A 1 13.04 1.30 4.58
CA MET A 1 12.58 1.21 3.17
C MET A 1 11.41 0.23 3.14
N SER A 2 10.26 0.51 2.51
CA SER A 2 9.15 -0.46 2.47
C SER A 2 9.64 -1.79 1.86
N TYR A 3 9.22 -2.91 2.45
CA TYR A 3 9.53 -4.27 1.98
C TYR A 3 9.19 -4.46 0.50
N ILE A 4 8.16 -3.75 0.03
CA ILE A 4 7.71 -3.73 -1.36
C ILE A 4 8.75 -3.04 -2.24
N ILE A 5 9.35 -1.93 -1.82
CA ILE A 5 10.43 -1.27 -2.57
C ILE A 5 11.63 -2.21 -2.73
N ASP A 6 12.03 -2.93 -1.68
CA ASP A 6 13.15 -3.87 -1.75
C ASP A 6 12.82 -5.08 -2.64
N LYS A 7 11.63 -5.68 -2.49
CA LYS A 7 11.18 -6.81 -3.31
C LYS A 7 11.00 -6.42 -4.78
N TYR A 8 10.40 -5.25 -5.04
CA TYR A 8 10.23 -4.67 -6.38
C TYR A 8 11.59 -4.37 -7.04
N CYS A 9 12.53 -3.74 -6.31
CA CYS A 9 13.88 -3.48 -6.81
C CYS A 9 14.67 -4.78 -7.07
N ARG A 10 14.54 -5.79 -6.20
CA ARG A 10 15.20 -7.10 -6.38
C ARG A 10 14.59 -7.92 -7.51
N SER A 11 13.28 -7.82 -7.74
CA SER A 11 12.60 -8.61 -8.77
C SER A 11 12.85 -8.08 -10.19
N ARG A 12 13.14 -6.78 -10.36
CA ARG A 12 13.65 -6.24 -11.64
C ARG A 12 14.98 -6.87 -12.08
N LEU A 13 15.80 -7.38 -11.16
CA LEU A 13 17.06 -8.07 -11.49
C LEU A 13 16.84 -9.51 -12.00
N HIS A 14 15.66 -10.11 -11.79
CA HIS A 14 15.37 -11.51 -12.12
C HIS A 14 14.04 -11.72 -12.90
N GLY A 15 13.38 -10.65 -13.36
CA GLY A 15 12.32 -10.74 -14.38
C GLY A 15 10.92 -11.16 -13.90
N GLY A 16 10.39 -10.61 -12.80
CA GLY A 16 8.96 -10.71 -12.51
C GLY A 16 8.49 -9.96 -11.27
N LEU A 17 7.36 -9.28 -11.34
CA LEU A 17 6.64 -8.72 -10.17
C LEU A 17 6.05 -9.87 -9.34
N ILE A 18 6.32 -9.93 -8.03
CA ILE A 18 5.70 -10.90 -7.10
C ILE A 18 4.49 -10.23 -6.39
N VAL A 19 3.73 -9.42 -7.12
CA VAL A 19 2.47 -8.83 -6.64
C VAL A 19 1.43 -8.99 -7.74
N GLU A 20 0.25 -9.48 -7.39
CA GLU A 20 -0.84 -9.79 -8.32
C GLU A 20 -1.67 -8.53 -8.61
N LEU A 21 -2.35 -8.46 -9.75
CA LEU A 21 -3.34 -7.41 -9.98
C LEU A 21 -4.49 -7.52 -8.98
N ILE A 22 -4.97 -6.38 -8.48
CA ILE A 22 -6.08 -6.36 -7.53
C ILE A 22 -7.30 -7.08 -8.10
N THR A 23 -7.72 -8.10 -7.35
CA THR A 23 -9.06 -8.69 -7.47
C THR A 23 -9.91 -8.11 -6.34
N PRO A 24 -10.90 -7.23 -6.62
CA PRO A 24 -11.58 -6.46 -5.58
C PRO A 24 -12.26 -7.31 -4.51
N THR A 25 -12.87 -8.43 -4.91
CA THR A 25 -13.51 -9.37 -3.97
C THR A 25 -12.48 -9.98 -3.02
N ARG A 26 -11.34 -10.45 -3.55
CA ARG A 26 -10.27 -11.04 -2.74
C ARG A 26 -9.64 -10.02 -1.80
N VAL A 27 -9.37 -8.82 -2.28
CA VAL A 27 -8.81 -7.75 -1.44
C VAL A 27 -9.80 -7.32 -0.36
N GLN A 28 -11.10 -7.25 -0.68
CA GLN A 28 -12.14 -6.96 0.31
C GLN A 28 -12.16 -8.01 1.43
N GLU A 29 -12.09 -9.31 1.10
CA GLU A 29 -12.03 -10.38 2.11
C GLU A 29 -10.83 -10.23 3.05
N LEU A 30 -9.66 -9.90 2.49
CA LEU A 30 -8.45 -9.69 3.29
C LEU A 30 -8.59 -8.46 4.20
N ILE A 31 -9.08 -7.34 3.67
CA ILE A 31 -9.37 -6.13 4.46
C ILE A 31 -10.37 -6.45 5.58
N ASP A 32 -11.40 -7.26 5.31
CA ASP A 32 -12.38 -7.61 6.33
C ASP A 32 -11.77 -8.50 7.44
N SER A 33 -10.80 -9.37 7.11
CA SER A 33 -10.12 -10.22 8.11
C SER A 33 -9.26 -9.45 9.12
N PHE A 34 -8.77 -8.26 8.77
CA PHE A 34 -7.98 -7.41 9.67
C PHE A 34 -8.84 -6.41 10.46
N ALA A 35 -10.16 -6.34 10.22
CA ALA A 35 -11.06 -5.38 10.86
C ALA A 35 -11.37 -5.74 12.32
N LYS A 36 -11.73 -4.72 13.11
CA LYS A 36 -12.19 -4.85 14.51
C LYS A 36 -11.16 -5.48 15.46
N GLN A 37 -9.89 -5.41 15.11
CA GLN A 37 -8.76 -5.80 15.93
C GLN A 37 -7.62 -4.80 15.77
N ASP A 38 -6.67 -4.84 16.70
CA ASP A 38 -5.51 -3.98 16.65
C ASP A 38 -4.55 -4.48 15.56
N VAL A 39 -4.24 -3.60 14.61
CA VAL A 39 -3.33 -3.87 13.50
C VAL A 39 -2.33 -2.73 13.33
N TYR A 40 -1.25 -3.01 12.63
CA TYR A 40 -0.23 -2.05 12.23
C TYR A 40 -0.44 -1.67 10.77
N LEU A 41 -0.49 -0.36 10.51
CA LEU A 41 -0.56 0.20 9.17
C LEU A 41 0.78 0.78 8.75
N HIS A 42 1.07 0.62 7.46
CA HIS A 42 2.04 1.42 6.72
C HIS A 42 1.32 2.08 5.55
N LEU A 43 1.49 3.39 5.39
CA LEU A 43 1.01 4.14 4.23
C LEU A 43 2.12 5.07 3.77
N GLU A 44 2.46 4.98 2.49
CA GLU A 44 3.51 5.79 1.90
C GLU A 44 3.06 6.25 0.52
N THR A 45 3.30 7.53 0.22
CA THR A 45 3.16 8.06 -1.14
C THR A 45 4.48 8.68 -1.56
N THR A 46 4.88 8.41 -2.79
CA THR A 46 6.18 8.84 -3.34
C THR A 46 6.02 9.90 -4.43
N ASN A 47 4.82 10.48 -4.57
CA ASN A 47 4.52 11.52 -5.55
C ASN A 47 5.55 12.65 -5.46
N GLY A 48 6.46 12.67 -6.44
CA GLY A 48 7.50 13.67 -6.55
C GLY A 48 8.91 13.26 -6.11
N ALA A 49 9.13 12.14 -5.39
CA ALA A 49 10.50 11.65 -5.13
C ALA A 49 11.18 11.12 -6.42
N TYR A 50 10.39 10.58 -7.34
CA TYR A 50 10.88 10.11 -8.63
C TYR A 50 10.83 11.17 -9.74
N ALA A 51 9.90 12.13 -9.67
CA ALA A 51 9.78 13.21 -10.66
C ALA A 51 10.85 14.29 -10.47
N SER A 52 11.30 14.56 -9.23
CA SER A 52 12.37 15.51 -8.93
C SER A 52 13.74 15.11 -9.49
N HIS A 53 13.94 13.83 -9.85
CA HIS A 53 15.15 13.38 -10.54
C HIS A 53 15.23 13.87 -11.99
N PHE A 54 14.10 14.23 -12.61
CA PHE A 54 14.04 14.73 -13.99
C PHE A 54 13.83 16.25 -14.07
N ASP A 55 13.25 16.87 -13.05
CA ASP A 55 13.05 18.32 -12.99
C ASP A 55 13.12 18.83 -11.53
N GLN A 56 14.13 19.64 -11.19
CA GLN A 56 14.32 20.21 -9.86
C GLN A 56 13.26 21.26 -9.49
N SER A 57 12.43 21.71 -10.45
CA SER A 57 11.29 22.59 -10.19
C SER A 57 10.03 21.84 -9.72
N PHE A 58 10.06 20.50 -9.72
CA PHE A 58 8.92 19.67 -9.35
C PHE A 58 8.74 19.62 -7.82
N PHE A 59 7.55 20.00 -7.34
CA PHE A 59 7.19 19.96 -5.92
C PHE A 59 7.04 18.50 -5.45
N SER A 60 7.96 18.04 -4.60
CA SER A 60 7.89 16.73 -3.98
C SER A 60 6.96 16.78 -2.76
N ALA A 61 5.82 16.08 -2.84
CA ALA A 61 4.84 15.99 -1.78
C ALA A 61 4.54 14.52 -1.50
N GLY A 62 5.07 14.03 -0.38
CA GLY A 62 4.88 12.66 0.08
C GLY A 62 4.20 12.62 1.45
N ALA A 63 3.65 11.47 1.76
CA ALA A 63 3.21 11.10 3.11
C ALA A 63 3.91 9.80 3.49
N TYR A 64 4.24 9.67 4.77
CA TYR A 64 4.84 8.45 5.31
C TYR A 64 4.32 8.20 6.72
N ILE A 65 3.77 7.01 6.92
CA ILE A 65 3.43 6.47 8.23
C ILE A 65 3.79 5.00 8.25
N ARG A 66 4.44 4.54 9.32
CA ARG A 66 4.83 3.14 9.49
C ARG A 66 4.59 2.71 10.92
N ASN A 67 4.08 1.49 11.09
CA ASN A 67 3.74 0.92 12.39
C ASN A 67 2.74 1.77 13.18
N ALA A 68 1.82 2.44 12.48
CA ALA A 68 0.69 3.06 13.15
C ALA A 68 -0.26 1.96 13.64
N ARG A 69 -0.35 1.80 14.96
CA ARG A 69 -1.32 0.89 15.57
C ARG A 69 -2.70 1.52 15.50
N VAL A 70 -3.64 0.83 14.85
CA VAL A 70 -5.03 1.27 14.72
C VAL A 70 -5.98 0.10 14.95
N ASN A 71 -7.24 0.42 15.19
CA ASN A 71 -8.34 -0.54 15.18
C ASN A 71 -9.46 0.07 14.32
N TYR A 72 -9.69 -0.50 13.14
CA TYR A 72 -10.67 0.03 12.20
C TYR A 72 -11.97 -0.78 12.22
N LYS A 73 -13.10 -0.08 12.15
CA LYS A 73 -14.45 -0.64 12.24
C LYS A 73 -14.83 -1.42 10.98
N HIS A 74 -14.55 -0.82 9.81
CA HIS A 74 -14.80 -1.38 8.49
C HIS A 74 -13.76 -0.84 7.51
N GLY A 75 -13.40 -1.66 6.52
CA GLY A 75 -12.57 -1.23 5.41
C GLY A 75 -13.27 -1.54 4.10
N LYS A 76 -13.07 -0.70 3.09
CA LYS A 76 -13.75 -0.83 1.80
C LYS A 76 -12.78 -0.58 0.66
N ILE A 77 -12.75 -1.52 -0.30
CA ILE A 77 -12.18 -1.29 -1.62
C ILE A 77 -13.28 -0.88 -2.61
N THR A 78 -12.99 0.13 -3.44
CA THR A 78 -13.90 0.62 -4.50
C THR A 78 -13.11 1.09 -5.73
N GLY A 79 -13.84 1.34 -6.82
CA GLY A 79 -13.31 1.74 -8.12
C GLY A 79 -13.25 0.58 -9.11
N ASP A 80 -12.99 0.91 -10.38
CA ASP A 80 -12.91 -0.04 -11.49
C ASP A 80 -11.47 -0.22 -12.01
N GLY A 81 -10.48 0.24 -11.24
CA GLY A 81 -9.04 0.15 -11.54
C GLY A 81 -8.48 1.43 -12.20
N PRO A 82 -7.47 2.11 -11.59
CA PRO A 82 -6.92 1.89 -10.26
C PRO A 82 -7.97 1.98 -9.15
N TYR A 83 -7.70 1.32 -8.03
CA TYR A 83 -8.61 1.19 -6.91
C TYR A 83 -8.25 2.16 -5.78
N ARG A 84 -9.22 2.32 -4.88
CA ARG A 84 -9.04 3.03 -3.62
C ARG A 84 -9.51 2.18 -2.46
N VAL A 85 -8.77 2.27 -1.36
CA VAL A 85 -9.09 1.59 -0.10
C VAL A 85 -9.20 2.62 1.00
N GLY A 86 -10.34 2.62 1.69
CA GLY A 86 -10.59 3.41 2.88
C GLY A 86 -10.79 2.52 4.10
N LEU A 87 -10.22 2.91 5.24
CA LEU A 87 -10.38 2.26 6.54
C LEU A 87 -11.03 3.26 7.50
N GLU A 88 -12.18 2.90 8.05
CA GLU A 88 -12.91 3.69 9.05
C GLU A 88 -12.33 3.44 10.44
N LEU A 89 -11.70 4.45 11.04
CA LEU A 89 -11.26 4.42 12.44
C LEU A 89 -12.37 4.94 13.36
N ASP A 90 -12.13 4.94 14.67
CA ASP A 90 -13.12 5.44 15.61
C ASP A 90 -13.43 6.94 15.45
N ILE A 91 -12.38 7.75 15.25
CA ILE A 91 -12.46 9.22 15.15
C ILE A 91 -11.97 9.76 13.80
N GLY A 92 -11.81 8.91 12.79
CA GLY A 92 -11.19 9.33 11.53
C GLY A 92 -11.09 8.23 10.50
N TRP A 93 -10.24 8.44 9.49
CA TRP A 93 -10.13 7.56 8.33
C TRP A 93 -8.68 7.46 7.87
N VAL A 94 -8.30 6.30 7.35
CA VAL A 94 -7.08 6.12 6.54
C VAL A 94 -7.51 5.81 5.12
N TYR A 95 -6.85 6.41 4.13
CA TYR A 95 -7.23 6.26 2.74
C TYR A 95 -6.00 6.21 1.83
N GLY A 96 -5.99 5.23 0.92
CA GLY A 96 -5.01 5.10 -0.16
C GLY A 96 -5.70 4.98 -1.51
N GLU A 97 -5.21 5.72 -2.50
CA GLU A 97 -5.77 5.78 -3.86
C GLU A 97 -4.69 5.55 -4.92
N GLY A 98 -5.08 4.95 -6.04
CA GLY A 98 -4.17 4.59 -7.12
C GLY A 98 -3.63 3.18 -6.99
N LEU A 99 -4.25 2.33 -6.19
CA LEU A 99 -3.83 0.96 -5.93
C LEU A 99 -4.12 0.08 -7.14
N THR A 100 -3.13 -0.70 -7.60
CA THR A 100 -3.24 -1.54 -8.79
C THR A 100 -2.90 -3.00 -8.52
N HIS A 101 -2.04 -3.25 -7.54
CA HIS A 101 -1.54 -4.58 -7.20
C HIS A 101 -1.74 -4.90 -5.71
N PHE A 102 -1.76 -6.18 -5.38
CA PHE A 102 -1.76 -6.66 -4.01
C PHE A 102 -0.95 -7.95 -3.82
N GLU A 103 -0.61 -8.25 -2.56
CA GLU A 103 -0.05 -9.51 -2.11
C GLU A 103 -0.49 -9.74 -0.65
N LEU A 104 -0.78 -10.98 -0.27
CA LEU A 104 -0.71 -11.42 1.12
C LEU A 104 0.59 -12.22 1.26
N ASN A 105 1.59 -11.67 1.95
CA ASN A 105 2.90 -12.30 2.01
C ASN A 105 2.95 -13.45 3.03
N GLU A 106 4.09 -14.14 3.08
CA GLU A 106 4.33 -15.27 4.01
C GLU A 106 4.28 -14.87 5.50
N ASP A 107 4.53 -13.60 5.81
CA ASP A 107 4.42 -13.04 7.16
C ASP A 107 2.96 -12.64 7.52
N GLY A 108 1.98 -12.94 6.65
CA GLY A 108 0.58 -12.61 6.87
C GLY A 108 0.27 -11.12 6.74
N GLN A 109 1.06 -10.37 5.96
CA GLN A 109 0.88 -8.94 5.75
C GLN A 109 0.15 -8.71 4.44
N LEU A 110 -0.97 -7.99 4.50
CA LEU A 110 -1.62 -7.49 3.29
C LEU A 110 -0.85 -6.28 2.79
N ILE A 111 -0.38 -6.40 1.55
CA ILE A 111 0.34 -5.38 0.82
C ILE A 111 -0.57 -4.92 -0.32
N LEU A 112 -0.87 -3.62 -0.38
CA LEU A 112 -1.51 -2.98 -1.52
C LEU A 112 -0.56 -1.95 -2.10
N ALA A 113 -0.31 -2.01 -3.41
CA ALA A 113 0.61 -1.11 -4.10
C ALA A 113 -0.04 -0.48 -5.32
N GLY A 114 0.22 0.80 -5.52
CA GLY A 114 -0.08 1.52 -6.75
C GLY A 114 1.21 1.79 -7.50
N LEU A 115 1.30 1.28 -8.73
CA LEU A 115 2.42 1.55 -9.64
C LEU A 115 2.06 2.70 -10.58
N ASN A 116 3.00 3.62 -10.83
CA ASN A 116 2.87 4.66 -11.84
C ASN A 116 3.16 4.10 -13.25
N HIS A 117 3.11 4.97 -14.27
CA HIS A 117 3.36 4.61 -15.67
C HIS A 117 4.78 4.09 -15.98
N GLU A 118 5.73 4.25 -15.06
CA GLU A 118 7.10 3.71 -15.14
C GLU A 118 7.28 2.44 -14.29
N ASP A 119 6.15 1.85 -13.88
CA ASP A 119 6.00 0.77 -12.93
C ASP A 119 6.56 1.06 -11.53
N LYS A 120 6.94 2.30 -11.21
CA LYS A 120 7.46 2.64 -9.87
C LYS A 120 6.33 2.77 -8.87
N ILE A 121 6.59 2.38 -7.63
CA ILE A 121 5.63 2.51 -6.53
C ILE A 121 5.32 3.99 -6.30
N ALA A 122 4.06 4.38 -6.49
CA ALA A 122 3.51 5.70 -6.25
C ALA A 122 2.81 5.79 -4.87
N VAL A 123 2.17 4.70 -4.47
CA VAL A 123 1.46 4.57 -3.19
C VAL A 123 1.59 3.15 -2.67
N THR A 124 1.66 2.99 -1.35
CA THR A 124 1.46 1.71 -0.67
C THR A 124 0.53 1.88 0.51
N LEU A 125 -0.35 0.89 0.72
CA LEU A 125 -1.14 0.73 1.95
C LEU A 125 -0.96 -0.72 2.40
N GLU A 126 -0.34 -0.91 3.56
CA GLU A 126 -0.04 -2.23 4.11
C GLU A 126 -0.73 -2.40 5.46
N ILE A 127 -1.24 -3.61 5.73
CA ILE A 127 -1.93 -3.99 6.97
C ILE A 127 -1.30 -5.26 7.52
N SER A 128 -0.99 -5.30 8.82
CA SER A 128 -0.47 -6.50 9.49
C SER A 128 -0.91 -6.58 10.95
N GLU A 129 -1.09 -7.79 11.47
CA GLU A 129 -1.29 -8.02 12.91
C GLU A 129 -0.01 -7.77 13.73
N GLN A 130 1.16 -7.75 13.09
CA GLN A 130 2.46 -7.54 13.73
C GLN A 130 3.14 -6.27 13.19
N PRO A 131 4.00 -5.60 13.98
CA PRO A 131 4.78 -4.47 13.47
C PRO A 131 5.63 -4.90 12.27
N PHE A 132 5.68 -4.06 11.24
CA PHE A 132 6.60 -4.21 10.14
C PHE A 132 8.05 -4.04 10.64
N ARG A 133 8.92 -4.96 10.22
CA ARG A 133 10.36 -4.93 10.55
C ARG A 133 11.04 -3.67 10.01
N LYS A 134 12.12 -3.25 10.66
CA LYS A 134 12.95 -2.10 10.23
C LYS A 134 13.82 -2.46 9.04
#